data_AF-A0AAU4JQV9-F1
#
_entry.id   AF-A0AAU4JQV9-F1
#
_cell.length_a   1.000
_cell.length_b   1.000
_cell.length_c   1.000
_cell.angle_alpha   90.00
_cell.angle_beta   90.00
_cell.angle_gamma   90.00
#
_symmetry.space_group_name_H-M   'P 1'
#
loop_
_entity.id
_entity.type
_entity.pdbx_description
1 polymer ?
#
loop_
_entity_poly.entity_id
_entity_poly.type
_entity_poly.pdbx_seq_one_letter_code
_entity_poly.pdbx_strand_id
1 'polypeptide(L)'
;MTDTVPASLPAVIELVDEYMYRVLKGAEDSVLVIGELMGALTEPNAEVSEGSVGKLYPIFGDLSDIVDGFPFDYGDGTEMIAQREIRDAAWDWLSTVRNADGLEIYVDRWIARSEALPTAEDGRPFRDIAR
;
A
#
# COMPACT_ATOMS: atom_id res chain seq x y z
N MET A 1 -26.32 14.33 -4.75
CA MET A 1 -25.13 15.15 -4.47
C MET A 1 -24.70 14.75 -3.08
N THR A 2 -23.91 13.68 -2.97
CA THR A 2 -23.33 13.25 -1.70
C THR A 2 -22.17 14.19 -1.44
N ASP A 3 -22.33 15.05 -0.45
CA ASP A 3 -21.28 15.91 0.09
C ASP A 3 -20.29 15.00 0.82
N THR A 4 -19.31 14.48 0.09
CA THR A 4 -18.27 13.65 0.66
C THR A 4 -17.16 14.56 1.13
N VAL A 5 -17.10 14.75 2.45
CA VAL A 5 -16.05 15.50 3.13
C VAL A 5 -14.73 14.73 2.97
N PRO A 6 -13.64 15.35 2.51
CA PRO A 6 -12.32 14.74 2.50
C PRO A 6 -11.96 14.17 3.87
N ALA A 7 -11.54 12.90 3.94
CA ALA A 7 -11.05 12.32 5.18
C ALA A 7 -9.83 13.11 5.71
N SER A 8 -9.82 13.38 7.01
CA SER A 8 -8.66 14.01 7.67
C SER A 8 -7.49 13.03 7.74
N LEU A 9 -6.25 13.54 7.73
CA LEU A 9 -5.04 12.71 7.84
C LEU A 9 -5.08 11.72 9.03
N PRO A 10 -5.50 12.11 10.25
CA PRO A 10 -5.65 11.17 11.36
C PRO A 10 -6.64 10.04 11.06
N ALA A 11 -7.78 10.33 10.43
CA ALA A 11 -8.77 9.30 10.09
C ALA A 11 -8.23 8.29 9.07
N VAL A 12 -7.43 8.74 8.10
CA VAL A 12 -6.79 7.82 7.15
C VAL A 12 -5.69 6.99 7.81
N ILE A 13 -4.92 7.60 8.71
CA ILE A 13 -3.92 6.86 9.49
C ILE A 13 -4.58 5.76 10.34
N GLU A 14 -5.66 6.08 11.05
CA GLU A 14 -6.42 5.12 11.87
C GLU A 14 -6.99 3.98 11.02
N LEU A 15 -7.54 4.31 9.84
CA LEU A 15 -8.02 3.32 8.89
C LEU A 15 -6.90 2.36 8.49
N VAL A 16 -5.76 2.87 8.00
CA VAL A 16 -4.65 2.00 7.55
C VAL A 16 -4.07 1.20 8.72
N ASP A 17 -3.97 1.78 9.92
CA ASP A 17 -3.52 1.08 11.13
C ASP A 17 -4.34 -0.17 11.40
N GLU A 18 -5.67 -0.09 11.34
CA GLU A 18 -6.58 -1.22 11.57
C GLU A 18 -6.22 -2.42 10.66
N TYR A 19 -6.06 -2.17 9.36
CA TYR A 19 -5.75 -3.21 8.39
C TYR A 19 -4.33 -3.75 8.56
N MET A 20 -3.34 -2.91 8.85
CA MET A 20 -1.96 -3.38 9.08
C MET A 20 -1.84 -4.23 10.34
N TYR A 21 -2.61 -3.93 11.39
CA TYR A 21 -2.69 -4.81 12.56
C TYR A 21 -3.31 -6.16 12.23
N ARG A 22 -4.35 -6.21 11.38
CA ARG A 22 -4.94 -7.47 10.91
C ARG A 22 -3.94 -8.33 10.14
N VAL A 23 -3.18 -7.71 9.22
CA VAL A 23 -2.07 -8.37 8.51
C VAL A 23 -1.07 -8.99 9.49
N LEU A 24 -0.57 -8.21 10.46
CA LEU A 24 0.48 -8.68 11.37
C LEU A 24 -0.01 -9.71 12.40
N LYS A 25 -1.29 -9.68 12.78
CA LYS A 25 -1.89 -10.68 13.66
C LYS A 25 -1.85 -12.09 13.04
N GLY A 26 -1.80 -12.17 11.71
CA GLY A 26 -1.64 -13.42 10.96
C GLY A 26 -2.81 -14.40 11.10
N ALA A 27 -3.97 -13.92 11.56
CA ALA A 27 -5.19 -14.71 11.69
C ALA A 27 -6.02 -14.77 10.39
N GLU A 28 -5.69 -13.90 9.44
CA GLU A 28 -6.39 -13.68 8.19
C GLU A 28 -5.41 -13.78 7.03
N ASP A 29 -5.92 -14.05 5.82
CA ASP A 29 -5.11 -13.96 4.61
C ASP A 29 -4.73 -12.51 4.34
N SER A 30 -3.43 -12.22 4.35
CA SER A 30 -2.90 -10.88 4.17
C SER A 30 -3.27 -10.26 2.81
N VAL A 31 -3.46 -11.09 1.78
CA VAL A 31 -3.90 -10.64 0.45
C VAL A 31 -5.31 -10.08 0.52
N LEU A 32 -6.22 -10.83 1.14
CA LEU A 32 -7.61 -10.41 1.30
C LEU A 32 -7.72 -9.11 2.12
N VAL A 33 -6.93 -9.00 3.20
CA VAL A 33 -6.92 -7.80 4.04
C VAL A 33 -6.45 -6.57 3.25
N ILE A 34 -5.46 -6.71 2.36
CA ILE A 34 -5.02 -5.60 1.48
C ILE A 34 -6.10 -5.23 0.47
N GLY A 35 -6.79 -6.22 -0.13
CA GLY A 35 -7.91 -5.94 -1.04
C GLY A 35 -9.05 -5.18 -0.35
N GLU A 36 -9.39 -5.56 0.89
CA GLU A 36 -10.38 -4.83 1.69
C GLU A 36 -9.93 -3.41 2.05
N LEU A 37 -8.65 -3.20 2.37
CA LEU A 37 -8.08 -1.88 2.63
C LEU A 37 -8.20 -0.98 1.39
N MET A 38 -7.86 -1.50 0.21
CA MET A 38 -8.02 -0.78 -1.05
C MET A 38 -9.49 -0.40 -1.27
N GLY A 39 -10.42 -1.32 -1.01
CA GLY A 39 -11.86 -1.05 -1.00
C GLY A 39 -12.22 0.12 -0.08
N ALA A 40 -11.80 0.07 1.18
CA ALA A 40 -12.07 1.10 2.18
C ALA A 40 -11.47 2.48 1.81
N LEU A 41 -10.34 2.50 1.11
CA LEU A 41 -9.72 3.73 0.59
C LEU A 41 -10.43 4.30 -0.66
N THR A 42 -11.23 3.50 -1.36
CA THR A 42 -11.97 3.91 -2.58
C THR A 42 -13.44 4.23 -2.35
N GLU A 43 -14.01 3.83 -1.21
CA GLU A 43 -15.33 4.30 -0.79
C GLU A 43 -15.36 5.83 -0.71
N PRO A 44 -16.51 6.48 -0.99
CA PRO A 44 -16.53 7.87 -1.45
C PRO A 44 -16.11 8.92 -0.40
N ASN A 45 -15.59 8.53 0.77
CA ASN A 45 -15.07 9.41 1.82
C ASN A 45 -13.62 9.86 1.62
N ALA A 46 -13.02 9.53 0.48
CA ALA A 46 -11.62 9.78 0.21
C ALA A 46 -11.47 10.62 -1.08
N GLU A 47 -11.98 11.87 -1.08
CA GLU A 47 -11.26 12.92 -1.82
C GLU A 47 -9.94 13.12 -1.09
N VAL A 48 -9.00 12.21 -1.37
CA VAL A 48 -7.69 12.21 -0.76
C VAL A 48 -6.97 13.44 -1.30
N SER A 49 -6.82 14.47 -0.46
CA SER A 49 -6.15 15.71 -0.82
C SER A 49 -4.83 15.41 -1.54
N GLU A 50 -4.57 16.09 -2.65
CA GLU A 50 -3.29 16.08 -3.37
C GLU A 50 -2.14 16.22 -2.36
N GLY A 51 -1.44 15.12 -2.06
CA GLY A 51 -0.51 15.00 -0.93
C GLY A 51 -0.16 13.55 -0.60
N SER A 52 0.58 13.31 0.49
CA SER A 52 1.12 11.98 0.84
C SER A 52 0.05 10.89 1.02
N VAL A 53 -1.19 11.27 1.33
CA VAL A 53 -2.32 10.32 1.46
C VAL A 53 -2.72 9.77 0.09
N GLY A 54 -2.70 10.59 -0.98
CA GLY A 54 -2.99 10.13 -2.34
C GLY A 54 -1.95 9.14 -2.86
N LYS A 55 -0.76 9.16 -2.26
CA LYS A 55 0.33 8.22 -2.55
C LYS A 55 0.19 6.87 -1.84
N LEU A 56 -0.74 6.72 -0.89
CA LEU A 56 -0.98 5.44 -0.18
C LEU A 56 -1.72 4.42 -1.02
N TYR A 57 -2.76 4.82 -1.75
CA TYR A 57 -3.52 3.90 -2.58
C TYR A 57 -2.63 3.14 -3.59
N PRO A 58 -1.71 3.81 -4.32
CA PRO A 58 -0.73 3.12 -5.16
C PRO A 58 0.13 2.09 -4.44
N ILE A 59 0.49 2.28 -3.17
CA ILE A 59 1.29 1.32 -2.39
C ILE A 59 0.54 -0.01 -2.23
N PHE A 60 -0.74 0.08 -1.88
CA PHE A 60 -1.57 -1.11 -1.71
C PHE A 60 -1.93 -1.76 -3.05
N GLY A 61 -2.05 -0.96 -4.11
CA GLY A 61 -2.08 -1.45 -5.49
C GLY A 61 -0.85 -2.26 -5.84
N ASP A 62 0.36 -1.71 -5.62
CA ASP A 62 1.63 -2.41 -5.85
C ASP A 62 1.69 -3.74 -5.06
N LEU A 63 1.20 -3.77 -3.81
CA LEU A 63 1.13 -5.00 -3.01
C LEU A 63 0.13 -6.03 -3.55
N SER A 64 -1.00 -5.59 -4.10
CA SER A 64 -1.96 -6.46 -4.80
C SER A 64 -1.38 -6.99 -6.10
N ASP A 65 -0.66 -6.17 -6.86
CA ASP A 65 -0.01 -6.54 -8.11
C ASP A 65 1.08 -7.62 -7.91
N ILE A 66 1.77 -7.60 -6.76
CA ILE A 66 2.71 -8.68 -6.39
C ILE A 66 1.96 -10.02 -6.22
N VAL A 67 0.72 -10.02 -5.76
CA VAL A 67 -0.10 -11.24 -5.64
C VAL A 67 -0.50 -11.74 -7.02
N ASP A 68 -0.96 -10.84 -7.89
CA ASP A 68 -1.43 -11.17 -9.23
C ASP A 68 -0.27 -11.54 -10.19
N GLY A 69 0.98 -11.39 -9.74
CA GLY A 69 2.17 -11.77 -10.50
C GLY A 69 2.44 -10.85 -11.69
N PHE A 70 1.89 -9.63 -11.67
CA PHE A 70 2.08 -8.65 -12.73
C PHE A 70 2.02 -7.22 -12.16
N PRO A 71 3.01 -6.35 -12.44
CA PRO A 71 4.16 -6.58 -13.32
C PRO A 71 5.31 -7.35 -12.66
N PHE A 72 5.15 -7.81 -11.42
CA PHE A 72 6.19 -8.50 -10.66
C PHE A 72 6.17 -10.01 -10.91
N ASP A 73 7.28 -10.59 -11.38
CA ASP A 73 7.39 -12.02 -11.61
C ASP A 73 8.39 -12.66 -10.65
N TYR A 74 7.87 -13.54 -9.79
CA TYR A 74 8.66 -14.36 -8.87
C TYR A 74 8.53 -15.87 -9.17
N GLY A 75 7.95 -16.23 -10.31
CA GLY A 75 7.68 -17.62 -10.70
C GLY A 75 6.81 -18.37 -9.69
N ASP A 76 7.14 -19.63 -9.42
CA ASP A 76 6.39 -20.49 -8.50
C ASP A 76 6.38 -19.98 -7.04
N GLY A 77 7.18 -18.95 -6.71
CA GLY A 77 7.28 -18.36 -5.38
C GLY A 77 6.40 -17.12 -5.14
N THR A 78 5.65 -16.65 -6.15
CA THR A 78 4.91 -15.37 -6.10
C THR A 78 4.04 -15.21 -4.87
N GLU A 79 3.20 -16.19 -4.52
CA GLU A 79 2.29 -16.08 -3.37
C GLU A 79 3.04 -15.94 -2.04
N MET A 80 4.07 -16.76 -1.81
CA MET A 80 4.88 -16.70 -0.59
C MET A 80 5.59 -15.35 -0.45
N ILE A 81 6.13 -14.83 -1.57
CA ILE A 81 6.79 -13.55 -1.60
C ILE A 81 5.78 -12.42 -1.39
N ALA A 82 4.61 -12.47 -2.02
CA ALA A 82 3.53 -11.51 -1.82
C ALA A 82 3.15 -11.39 -0.34
N GLN A 83 2.90 -12.51 0.32
CA GLN A 83 2.57 -12.49 1.75
C GLN A 83 3.72 -11.93 2.61
N ARG A 84 4.98 -12.16 2.23
CA ARG A 84 6.14 -11.59 2.92
C ARG A 84 6.22 -10.08 2.71
N GLU A 85 6.06 -9.61 1.48
CA GLU A 85 6.09 -8.19 1.13
C GLU A 85 4.96 -7.42 1.83
N ILE A 86 3.75 -7.99 1.89
CA ILE A 86 2.62 -7.40 2.62
C ILE A 86 2.92 -7.30 4.12
N ARG A 87 3.50 -8.34 4.74
CA ARG A 87 3.87 -8.29 6.16
C ARG A 87 5.00 -7.28 6.43
N ASP A 88 6.00 -7.20 5.55
CA ASP A 88 7.09 -6.23 5.66
C ASP A 88 6.54 -4.79 5.55
N ALA A 89 5.63 -4.54 4.61
CA ALA A 89 4.97 -3.23 4.45
C ALA A 89 4.11 -2.87 5.66
N ALA A 90 3.37 -3.83 6.23
CA ALA A 90 2.60 -3.62 7.45
C ALA A 90 3.50 -3.33 8.66
N TRP A 91 4.65 -4.00 8.77
CA TRP A 91 5.61 -3.74 9.83
C TRP A 91 6.25 -2.34 9.72
N ASP A 92 6.66 -1.93 8.51
CA ASP A 92 7.22 -0.60 8.27
C ASP A 92 6.20 0.51 8.54
N TRP A 93 4.94 0.32 8.09
CA TRP A 93 3.84 1.22 8.40
C TRP A 93 3.67 1.35 9.92
N LEU A 94 3.53 0.24 10.63
CA LEU A 94 3.26 0.26 12.07
C LEU A 94 4.45 0.78 12.89
N SER A 95 5.66 0.77 12.34
CA SER A 95 6.87 1.34 12.94
C SER A 95 7.06 2.84 12.65
N THR A 96 6.27 3.41 11.74
CA THR A 96 6.40 4.80 11.29
C THR A 96 5.69 5.79 12.24
N VAL A 97 6.21 7.00 12.39
CA VAL A 97 5.56 8.01 13.25
C VAL A 97 4.20 8.44 12.65
N ARG A 98 3.16 8.55 13.47
CA ARG A 98 1.79 8.91 13.03
C ARG A 98 1.62 10.41 12.81
N ASN A 99 2.32 10.96 11.84
CA ASN A 99 2.20 12.35 11.39
C ASN A 99 2.52 12.46 9.89
N ALA A 100 2.42 13.67 9.34
CA ALA A 100 2.65 13.91 7.91
C ALA A 100 4.07 13.52 7.45
N ASP A 101 5.10 13.89 8.22
CA ASP A 101 6.49 13.56 7.91
C ASP A 101 6.73 12.04 7.93
N GLY A 102 6.16 11.34 8.90
CA GLY A 102 6.23 9.88 8.98
C GLY A 102 5.57 9.24 7.77
N LEU A 103 4.39 9.72 7.37
CA LEU A 103 3.71 9.25 6.16
C LEU A 103 4.57 9.44 4.91
N GLU A 104 5.22 10.59 4.76
CA GLU A 104 6.16 10.84 3.64
C GLU A 104 7.33 9.86 3.67
N ILE A 105 7.94 9.62 4.84
CA ILE A 105 9.03 8.65 5.01
C ILE A 105 8.58 7.23 4.61
N TYR A 106 7.39 6.80 5.01
CA TYR A 106 6.85 5.49 4.64
C TYR A 106 6.68 5.37 3.11
N VAL A 107 6.09 6.39 2.49
CA VAL A 107 5.88 6.43 1.04
C VAL A 107 7.23 6.38 0.31
N ASP A 108 8.22 7.15 0.73
CA ASP A 108 9.54 7.19 0.10
C ASP A 108 10.28 5.85 0.24
N ARG A 109 10.16 5.18 1.40
CA ARG A 109 10.71 3.83 1.60
C ARG A 109 10.05 2.82 0.68
N TRP A 110 8.72 2.88 0.52
CA TRP A 110 8.02 2.01 -0.40
C TRP A 110 8.43 2.25 -1.85
N ILE A 111 8.52 3.51 -2.29
CA ILE A 111 8.99 3.85 -3.65
C ILE A 111 10.34 3.19 -3.91
N ALA A 112 11.32 3.43 -3.03
CA ALA A 112 12.66 2.86 -3.18
C ALA A 112 12.65 1.32 -3.16
N ARG A 113 11.75 0.69 -2.40
CA ARG A 113 11.59 -0.77 -2.38
C ARG A 113 10.98 -1.29 -3.68
N SER A 114 9.90 -0.67 -4.16
CA SER A 114 9.17 -1.06 -5.38
C SER A 114 10.06 -0.98 -6.62
N GLU A 115 10.94 0.01 -6.69
CA GLU A 115 11.94 0.17 -7.76
C GLU A 115 12.98 -0.95 -7.77
N ALA A 116 13.19 -1.63 -6.64
CA ALA A 116 14.15 -2.72 -6.51
C ALA A 116 13.54 -4.12 -6.73
N LEU A 117 12.22 -4.23 -6.92
CA LEU A 117 11.55 -5.52 -7.16
C LEU A 117 11.78 -6.02 -8.60
N PRO A 118 11.90 -7.34 -8.82
CA PRO A 118 12.01 -7.90 -10.16
C PRO A 118 10.72 -7.68 -10.97
N THR A 119 10.84 -7.19 -12.20
CA THR A 119 9.72 -6.96 -13.12
C THR A 119 9.78 -7.89 -14.33
N ALA A 120 8.60 -8.28 -14.85
CA ALA A 120 8.44 -9.25 -15.93
C ALA A 120 8.80 -8.73 -17.33
N GLU A 121 8.85 -7.40 -17.55
CA GLU A 121 9.18 -6.80 -18.85
C GLU A 121 10.07 -5.55 -18.72
N ASP A 122 11.16 -5.50 -19.51
CA ASP A 122 12.06 -4.37 -19.77
C ASP A 122 12.74 -3.64 -18.59
N GLY A 123 12.61 -4.12 -17.35
CA GLY A 123 13.37 -3.60 -16.20
C GLY A 123 13.07 -2.14 -15.84
N ARG A 124 11.92 -1.60 -16.29
CA ARG A 124 11.48 -0.25 -15.90
C ARG A 124 10.71 -0.34 -14.59
N PRO A 125 11.01 0.54 -13.60
CA PRO A 125 10.17 0.67 -12.43
C PRO A 125 8.76 1.12 -12.87
N PHE A 126 7.73 0.53 -12.28
CA PHE A 126 6.32 0.81 -12.57
C PHE A 126 5.96 2.31 -12.42
N ARG A 127 6.70 3.04 -11.57
CA ARG A 127 6.53 4.47 -11.34
C ARG A 127 7.38 5.32 -12.29
N ASP A 128 6.97 5.41 -13.55
CA ASP A 128 7.22 6.62 -14.35
C ASP A 128 6.17 7.69 -13.94
N ILE A 129 6.13 8.04 -12.65
CA ILE A 129 5.32 9.17 -12.19
C ILE A 129 6.16 10.41 -12.45
N ALA A 130 5.74 11.18 -13.44
CA ALA A 130 6.36 12.41 -13.93
C ALA A 130 7.12 13.19 -12.85
N ARG A 131 8.43 13.34 -13.09
CA ARG A 131 9.32 14.28 -12.42
C ARG A 131 8.91 15.73 -12.66
#